data_AF-A0A925WMM0-F1
#
_entry.id   AF-A0A925WMM0-F1
#
_cell.length_a   1.000
_cell.length_b   1.000
_cell.length_c   1.000
_cell.angle_alpha   90.00
_cell.angle_beta   90.00
_cell.angle_gamma   90.00
#
_symmetry.space_group_name_H-M   'P 1'
#
loop_
_entity.id
_entity.type
_entity.pdbx_description
1 polymer ?
#
loop_
_entity_poly.entity_id
_entity_poly.type
_entity_poly.pdbx_seq_one_letter_code
_entity_poly.pdbx_strand_id
1 'polypeptide(L)' 'MGAFQDALTQLAALTVSGVRVNYGIAAVPDELSRAQLPALLVLPLTPQDRLFPERGDGFTALA' A
#
# COMPACT_ATOMS: atom_id res chain seq x y z
N MET A 1 -14.16 -11.74 16.79
CA MET A 1 -12.91 -11.51 16.04
C MET A 1 -13.02 -10.13 15.42
N GLY A 2 -11.99 -9.29 15.56
CA GLY A 2 -12.12 -7.83 15.51
C GLY A 2 -12.36 -7.28 14.10
N ALA A 3 -13.34 -6.38 13.99
CA ALA A 3 -13.77 -5.73 12.75
C ALA A 3 -12.63 -5.15 11.88
N PHE A 4 -11.49 -4.82 12.49
CA PHE A 4 -10.30 -4.34 11.78
C PHE A 4 -9.70 -5.40 10.85
N GLN A 5 -9.58 -6.66 11.30
CA GLN A 5 -9.07 -7.75 10.47
C GLN A 5 -10.03 -8.04 9.29
N ASP A 6 -11.33 -7.94 9.55
CA ASP A 6 -12.36 -8.12 8.53
C ASP A 6 -12.28 -7.03 7.48
N ALA A 7 -12.11 -5.76 7.89
CA ALA A 7 -11.92 -4.64 6.97
C ALA A 7 -10.68 -4.81 6.07
N LEU A 8 -9.57 -5.32 6.62
CA LEU A 8 -8.33 -5.55 5.85
C LEU A 8 -8.47 -6.72 4.88
N THR A 9 -9.25 -7.74 5.25
CA THR A 9 -9.60 -8.86 4.37
C THR A 9 -10.48 -8.38 3.22
N GLN A 10 -11.48 -7.54 3.50
CA GLN A 10 -12.33 -6.93 2.47
C GLN A 10 -11.52 -6.03 1.53
N LEU A 11 -10.56 -5.28 2.07
CA LEU A 11 -9.65 -4.45 1.26
C LEU A 11 -8.83 -5.31 0.27
N ALA A 12 -8.29 -6.45 0.73
CA ALA A 12 -7.56 -7.38 -0.13
C ALA A 12 -8.45 -8.04 -1.21
N ALA A 13 -9.76 -8.13 -0.97
CA ALA A 13 -10.73 -8.70 -1.92
C ALA A 13 -11.16 -7.72 -3.04
N LEU A 14 -10.77 -6.45 -2.99
CA LEU A 14 -11.16 -5.47 -4.00
C LEU A 14 -10.54 -5.77 -5.37
N THR A 15 -11.37 -5.84 -6.41
CA THR A 15 -10.87 -5.92 -7.79
C THR A 15 -10.45 -4.53 -8.26
N VAL A 16 -9.14 -4.31 -8.44
CA VAL A 16 -8.59 -3.08 -8.99
C VAL A 16 -8.19 -3.32 -10.44
N SER A 17 -8.71 -2.51 -11.36
CA SER A 17 -8.41 -2.66 -12.79
C SER A 17 -6.90 -2.53 -13.03
N GLY A 18 -6.35 -3.45 -13.82
CA GLY A 18 -4.94 -3.49 -14.14
C GLY A 18 -4.05 -4.10 -13.06
N VAL A 19 -4.54 -4.42 -11.86
CA VAL A 19 -3.80 -5.17 -10.82
C VAL A 19 -4.01 -6.67 -11.04
N ARG A 20 -2.92 -7.44 -11.02
CA ARG A 20 -2.96 -8.90 -11.25
C ARG A 20 -3.21 -9.69 -9.98
N VAL A 21 -2.65 -9.24 -8.86
CA VAL A 21 -2.74 -9.94 -7.57
C VAL A 21 -2.87 -8.94 -6.44
N ASN A 22 -3.73 -9.29 -5.47
CA ASN A 22 -3.82 -8.60 -4.20
C ASN A 22 -3.32 -9.52 -3.09
N TYR A 23 -2.42 -9.01 -2.26
CA TYR A 23 -1.89 -9.71 -1.10
C TYR A 23 -2.48 -9.08 0.17
N GLY A 24 -3.29 -9.87 0.88
CA GLY A 24 -3.72 -9.54 2.24
C GLY A 24 -2.57 -9.69 3.24
N ILE A 25 -2.77 -9.20 4.47
CA ILE A 25 -1.74 -9.13 5.52
C ILE A 25 -1.01 -10.47 5.77
N ALA A 26 -1.74 -11.59 5.72
CA ALA A 26 -1.19 -12.91 5.98
C ALA A 26 -0.48 -13.55 4.77
N ALA A 27 -0.54 -12.93 3.59
CA ALA A 27 -0.07 -13.49 2.33
C ALA A 27 0.93 -12.58 1.61
N VAL A 28 1.35 -11.47 2.23
CA VAL A 28 2.36 -10.60 1.65
C VAL A 28 3.70 -11.35 1.59
N PRO A 29 4.31 -11.48 0.40
CA PRO A 29 5.63 -12.09 0.28
C PRO A 29 6.71 -11.15 0.82
N ASP A 30 7.79 -11.71 1.37
CA ASP A 30 8.95 -10.93 1.83
C ASP A 30 9.63 -10.17 0.69
N GLU A 31 9.64 -10.75 -0.51
CA GLU A 31 10.18 -10.14 -1.73
C GLU A 31 9.19 -10.23 -2.89
N LEU A 32 9.03 -9.13 -3.63
CA LEU A 32 8.25 -9.06 -4.86
C LEU A 32 9.15 -9.18 -6.09
N SER A 33 8.83 -10.13 -6.96
CA SER A 33 9.44 -10.25 -8.28
C SER A 33 8.63 -9.49 -9.34
N ARG A 34 9.29 -9.10 -10.44
CA ARG A 34 8.61 -8.45 -11.58
C ARG A 34 7.47 -9.28 -12.18
N ALA A 35 7.52 -10.60 -12.05
CA ALA A 35 6.46 -11.49 -12.54
C ALA A 35 5.14 -11.32 -11.77
N GLN A 36 5.19 -10.84 -10.54
CA GLN A 36 4.01 -10.60 -9.69
C GLN A 36 3.43 -9.20 -9.91
N LEU A 37 4.11 -8.34 -10.65
CA LEU A 37 3.64 -6.99 -10.93
C LEU A 37 2.63 -6.96 -12.08
N PRO A 38 1.67 -6.02 -12.03
CA PRO A 38 1.35 -5.12 -10.92
C PRO A 38 0.57 -5.82 -9.79
N ALA A 39 0.97 -5.56 -8.54
CA ALA A 39 0.35 -6.15 -7.33
C ALA A 39 -0.08 -5.07 -6.33
N LEU A 40 -1.13 -5.36 -5.55
CA LEU A 40 -1.59 -4.56 -4.42
C LEU A 40 -1.22 -5.27 -3.11
N LEU A 41 -0.61 -4.55 -2.16
CA LEU A 41 -0.24 -5.06 -0.84
C LEU A 41 -1.08 -4.39 0.24
N VAL A 42 -1.68 -5.17 1.12
CA VAL A 42 -2.32 -4.68 2.35
C VAL A 42 -1.38 -4.92 3.53
N LEU A 43 -0.87 -3.83 4.10
CA LEU A 43 0.10 -3.85 5.20
C LEU A 43 -0.46 -3.10 6.41
N PRO A 44 -0.32 -3.66 7.63
CA PRO A 44 -0.56 -2.89 8.85
C PRO A 44 0.57 -1.89 9.03
N LEU A 45 0.24 -0.60 9.04
CA LEU A 45 1.21 0.45 9.39
C LEU A 45 1.23 0.61 10.91
N THR A 46 2.40 0.41 11.53
CA THR A 46 2.69 1.07 12.80
C THR A 46 2.90 2.57 12.52
N PRO A 47 2.36 3.48 13.33
CA PRO A 47 2.60 4.92 13.17
C PRO A 47 4.05 5.24 13.53
N GLN A 48 4.99 4.98 12.62
CA GLN A 48 6.37 5.44 12.70
C GLN A 48 6.83 5.95 11.34
N ASP A 49 7.27 7.20 11.40
CA ASP A 49 7.87 8.07 10.40
C ASP A 49 7.06 8.37 9.13
N ARG A 50 6.85 9.67 8.93
CA ARG A 50 6.27 10.28 7.73
C ARG A 50 6.87 9.61 6.48
N LEU A 51 6.07 8.78 5.81
CA LEU A 51 6.44 8.14 4.52
C LEU A 51 6.78 9.17 3.42
N PHE A 52 6.36 10.41 3.63
CA PHE A 52 6.72 11.56 2.82
C PHE A 52 7.27 12.66 3.74
N PRO A 53 8.57 12.96 3.73
CA PRO A 53 9.05 14.21 4.29
C PRO A 53 8.31 15.36 3.60
N GLU A 54 8.03 16.44 4.35
CA GLU A 54 7.35 17.64 3.84
C GLU A 54 7.90 18.01 2.46
N ARG A 55 7.01 18.25 1.48
CA ARG A 55 7.41 18.75 0.16
C ARG A 55 8.23 20.01 0.40
N GLY A 56 9.54 19.94 0.14
CA GLY A 56 10.38 21.12 0.12
C GLY A 56 9.78 22.17 -0.83
N ASP A 57 9.92 23.44 -0.46
CA ASP A 57 9.48 24.65 -1.17
C ASP A 57 10.05 24.72 -2.60
N GLY A 58 9.61 23.82 -3.47
CA GLY A 58 9.97 23.77 -4.87
C GLY A 58 9.19 24.85 -5.61
N PHE A 59 9.93 25.83 -6.13
CA PHE A 59 9.51 26.93 -7.00
C PHE A 59 8.96 28.17 -6.28
N THR A 60 9.86 28.92 -5.65
CA THR A 60 9.67 30.38 -5.55
C THR A 60 9.71 30.95 -6.96
N ALA A 61 8.58 31.47 -7.45
CA ALA A 61 8.56 32.25 -8.68
C ALA A 61 9.43 33.51 -8.45
N LEU A 62 10.48 33.67 -9.25
CA LEU A 62 11.20 34.94 -9.34
C LEU A 62 10.26 35.95 -10.01
N ALA A 63 9.83 36.95 -9.24
CA ALA A 63 9.16 38.15 -9.74
C ALA A 63 10.19 39.21 -10.14
#